data_AF-X1RDK6-F1
#
_entry.id   AF-X1RDK6-F1
#
_cell.length_a   1.000
_cell.length_b   1.000
_cell.length_c   1.000
_cell.angle_alpha   90.00
_cell.angle_beta   90.00
_cell.angle_gamma   90.00
#
_symmetry.space_group_name_H-M   'P 1'
#
loop_
_entity.id
_entity.type
_entity.pdbx_description
1 polymer ?
#
loop_
_entity_poly.entity_id
_entity_poly.type
_entity_poly.pdbx_seq_one_letter_code
_entity_poly.pdbx_strand_id
1 'polypeptide(L)'
;MLINTYEAAATLTLGVDALRNERKSVSSRRRVLRGVAVVGSTAVNDCAVDIYIEDFYVGRFRNSKGGAAVQVVTNEDILPVGPHYIPPGSKLSAIIGIAVTGNPLIIQLH
;
A
#
# COMPACT_ATOMS: atom_id res chain seq x y z
N MET A 1 10.77 -0.19 -7.66
CA MET A 1 9.70 0.41 -8.50
C MET A 1 8.90 1.28 -7.55
N LEU A 2 8.80 2.58 -7.80
CA LEU A 2 8.06 3.45 -6.89
C LEU A 2 6.61 3.63 -7.37
N ILE A 3 5.66 3.03 -6.64
CA ILE A 3 4.23 3.37 -6.67
C ILE A 3 3.96 4.16 -5.39
N ASN A 4 3.25 5.28 -5.52
CA ASN A 4 2.77 6.04 -4.38
C ASN A 4 1.32 6.42 -4.64
N THR A 5 0.41 5.99 -3.77
CA THR A 5 -1.01 6.36 -3.86
C THR A 5 -1.43 7.12 -2.60
N TYR A 6 -2.22 8.16 -2.84
CA TYR A 6 -2.86 8.97 -1.81
C TYR A 6 -4.36 8.81 -1.99
N GLU A 7 -5.02 8.15 -1.05
CA GLU A 7 -6.45 7.83 -1.14
C GLU A 7 -7.17 8.27 0.14
N ALA A 8 -8.36 8.84 -0.02
CA ALA A 8 -9.14 9.35 1.09
C ALA A 8 -9.70 8.19 1.95
N ALA A 9 -9.84 8.39 3.26
CA ALA A 9 -10.37 7.34 4.16
C ALA A 9 -11.73 6.79 3.69
N ALA A 10 -12.60 7.69 3.22
CA ALA A 10 -13.94 7.34 2.75
C ALA A 10 -13.94 6.41 1.53
N THR A 11 -12.86 6.36 0.76
CA THR A 11 -12.75 5.52 -0.45
C THR A 11 -12.11 4.17 -0.17
N LEU A 12 -11.52 3.98 1.04
CA LEU A 12 -10.75 2.82 1.47
C LEU A 12 -11.51 1.99 2.51
N THR A 13 -12.62 1.41 2.07
CA THR A 13 -13.39 0.43 2.85
C THR A 13 -12.77 -0.96 2.78
N LEU A 14 -13.16 -1.85 3.69
CA LEU A 14 -12.72 -3.25 3.70
C LEU A 14 -12.91 -3.92 2.33
N GLY A 15 -11.88 -4.62 1.86
CA GLY A 15 -11.88 -5.34 0.59
C GLY A 15 -11.64 -4.47 -0.65
N VAL A 16 -11.52 -3.15 -0.51
CA VAL A 16 -11.18 -2.27 -1.63
C VAL A 16 -9.71 -2.40 -1.99
N ASP A 17 -9.43 -2.43 -3.29
CA ASP A 17 -8.08 -2.27 -3.82
C ASP A 17 -7.68 -0.80 -3.86
N ALA A 18 -6.73 -0.42 -2.99
CA ALA A 18 -6.22 0.94 -2.89
C ALA A 18 -5.34 1.36 -4.09
N LEU A 19 -4.97 0.42 -4.96
CA LEU A 19 -4.21 0.69 -6.19
C LEU A 19 -5.08 0.69 -7.45
N ARG A 20 -6.40 0.60 -7.31
CA ARG A 20 -7.35 0.51 -8.44
C ARG A 20 -7.22 1.64 -9.47
N ASN A 21 -6.81 2.82 -9.03
CA ASN A 21 -6.65 4.01 -9.88
C ASN A 21 -5.19 4.21 -10.33
N GLU A 22 -4.25 3.40 -9.86
CA GLU A 22 -2.84 3.57 -10.14
C GLU A 22 -2.47 2.89 -11.46
N ARG A 23 -2.05 3.68 -12.45
CA ARG A 23 -1.65 3.16 -13.77
C ARG A 23 -0.50 2.16 -13.69
N LYS A 24 0.38 2.31 -12.70
CA LYS A 24 1.53 1.41 -12.50
C LYS A 24 1.18 0.12 -11.77
N SER A 25 -0.07 -0.08 -11.30
CA SER A 25 -0.51 -1.34 -10.69
C SER A 25 -0.28 -2.53 -11.62
N VAL A 26 -0.55 -2.35 -12.91
CA VAL A 26 -0.19 -3.24 -14.01
C VAL A 26 0.88 -2.59 -14.86
N SER A 27 1.95 -3.32 -15.20
CA SER A 27 3.00 -2.78 -16.07
C SER A 27 3.59 -3.86 -16.96
N SER A 28 3.93 -3.49 -18.19
CA SER A 28 4.67 -4.33 -19.14
C SER A 28 6.17 -4.44 -18.81
N ARG A 29 6.65 -3.75 -17.77
CA ARG A 29 8.05 -3.81 -17.34
C ARG A 29 8.21 -4.76 -16.17
N ARG A 30 9.38 -5.41 -16.12
CA ARG A 30 9.81 -6.20 -14.96
C ARG A 30 9.92 -5.28 -13.75
N ARG A 31 9.34 -5.71 -12.62
CA ARG A 31 9.27 -4.92 -11.39
C ARG A 31 9.72 -5.79 -10.22
N VAL A 32 10.24 -5.14 -9.18
CA VAL A 32 10.63 -5.80 -7.94
C VAL A 32 10.05 -4.96 -6.80
N LEU A 33 9.30 -5.62 -5.93
CA LEU A 33 8.86 -5.06 -4.65
C LEU A 33 9.93 -5.35 -3.61
N ARG A 34 10.41 -4.29 -2.95
CA ARG A 34 11.46 -4.33 -1.93
C ARG A 34 11.02 -3.72 -0.61
N GLY A 35 9.94 -2.96 -0.62
CA GLY A 35 9.49 -2.26 0.56
C GLY A 35 8.06 -1.79 0.41
N VAL A 36 7.38 -1.69 1.55
CA VAL A 36 6.01 -1.23 1.65
C VAL A 36 5.93 -0.28 2.83
N ALA A 37 5.41 0.92 2.59
CA ALA A 37 5.05 1.86 3.64
C ALA A 37 3.54 2.11 3.59
N VAL A 38 2.91 2.06 4.76
CA VAL A 38 1.51 2.43 4.97
C VAL A 38 1.49 3.48 6.06
N VAL A 39 1.00 4.68 5.75
CA VAL A 39 1.06 5.85 6.65
C VAL A 39 -0.29 6.59 6.60
N GLY A 40 -0.80 7.02 7.75
CA GLY A 40 -2.06 7.79 7.83
C GLY A 40 -3.09 7.13 8.75
N SER A 41 -4.38 7.31 8.44
CA SER A 41 -5.49 6.91 9.33
C SER A 41 -5.51 7.66 10.67
N THR A 42 -6.35 7.27 11.64
CA THR A 42 -6.55 8.03 12.90
C THR A 42 -5.48 7.73 13.93
N ALA A 43 -5.13 6.46 14.12
CA ALA A 43 -4.19 5.99 15.14
C ALA A 43 -3.20 4.96 14.56
N VAL A 44 -2.07 4.74 15.23
CA VAL A 44 -1.10 3.71 14.80
C VAL A 44 -1.73 2.32 14.92
N ASN A 45 -1.47 1.43 13.95
CA ASN A 45 -2.02 0.07 13.87
C ASN A 45 -3.55 -0.03 13.71
N ASP A 46 -4.25 1.08 13.45
CA ASP A 46 -5.70 1.08 13.28
C ASP A 46 -6.14 0.68 11.86
N CYS A 47 -5.22 0.62 10.90
CA CYS A 47 -5.46 0.25 9.52
C CYS A 47 -4.45 -0.81 9.06
N ALA A 48 -4.89 -1.68 8.16
CA ALA A 48 -4.04 -2.70 7.56
C ALA A 48 -4.36 -2.91 6.08
N VAL A 49 -3.31 -3.18 5.32
CA VAL A 49 -3.33 -3.42 3.88
C VAL A 49 -2.64 -4.75 3.60
N ASP A 50 -3.33 -5.60 2.86
CA ASP A 50 -2.86 -6.89 2.39
C ASP A 50 -2.36 -6.75 0.95
N ILE A 51 -1.11 -7.11 0.70
CA ILE A 51 -0.49 -6.96 -0.61
C ILE A 51 -0.48 -8.28 -1.36
N TYR A 52 -0.93 -8.21 -2.61
CA TYR A 52 -0.99 -9.33 -3.51
C TYR A 52 -0.27 -9.02 -4.82
N ILE A 53 0.44 -10.02 -5.34
CA ILE A 53 0.96 -10.06 -6.70
C ILE A 53 0.14 -11.13 -7.43
N GLU A 54 -0.83 -10.70 -8.23
CA GLU A 54 -1.91 -11.57 -8.71
C GLU A 54 -2.55 -12.34 -7.54
N ASP A 55 -2.43 -13.66 -7.53
CA ASP A 55 -2.95 -14.54 -6.47
C ASP A 55 -1.93 -14.81 -5.35
N PHE A 56 -0.67 -14.37 -5.51
CA PHE A 56 0.36 -14.56 -4.51
C PHE A 56 0.25 -13.53 -3.39
N TYR A 57 -0.04 -14.00 -2.18
CA TYR A 57 -0.06 -13.18 -0.98
C TYR A 57 1.37 -12.86 -0.50
N VAL A 58 1.71 -11.58 -0.49
CA VAL A 58 3.02 -11.09 -0.03
C VAL A 58 3.05 -10.94 1.48
N GLY A 59 1.99 -10.34 2.04
CA GLY A 59 1.93 -10.04 3.46
C GLY A 59 0.95 -8.93 3.80
N ARG A 60 0.79 -8.73 5.10
CA ARG A 60 -0.07 -7.71 5.70
C ARG A 60 0.76 -6.63 6.34
N PHE A 61 0.46 -5.38 5.99
CA PHE A 61 1.17 -4.20 6.46
C PHE A 61 0.21 -3.29 7.20
N ARG A 62 0.57 -2.93 8.42
CA ARG A 62 -0.20 -1.98 9.24
C ARG A 62 0.38 -0.58 9.09
N ASN A 63 -0.44 0.41 9.34
CA ASN A 63 0.03 1.78 9.34
C ASN A 63 1.03 2.03 10.46
N SER A 64 2.22 2.54 10.10
CA SER A 64 3.30 2.85 11.06
C SER A 64 3.02 4.11 11.87
N LYS A 65 2.23 5.03 11.31
CA LYS A 65 1.91 6.33 11.88
C LYS A 65 0.44 6.66 11.66
N GLY A 66 -0.17 7.30 12.66
CA GLY A 66 -1.51 7.91 12.59
C GLY A 66 -1.44 9.41 12.29
N GLY A 67 -2.55 9.97 11.80
CA GLY A 67 -2.71 11.40 11.48
C GLY A 67 -2.12 11.77 10.12
N ALA A 68 -2.98 11.99 9.11
CA ALA A 68 -2.55 12.06 7.71
C ALA A 68 -2.38 13.46 7.11
N ALA A 69 -2.62 14.55 7.84
CA ALA A 69 -2.66 15.87 7.19
C ALA A 69 -1.31 16.35 6.62
N VAL A 70 -0.16 15.85 7.12
CA VAL A 70 1.18 16.35 6.74
C VAL A 70 2.27 15.29 6.90
N GLN A 71 2.01 14.02 6.54
CA GLN A 71 3.05 12.99 6.66
C GLN A 71 3.64 12.61 5.31
N VAL A 72 4.91 12.95 5.13
CA VAL A 72 5.76 12.42 4.07
C VAL A 72 6.21 11.03 4.53
N VAL A 73 6.06 10.02 3.68
CA VAL A 73 6.62 8.68 3.92
C VAL A 73 8.13 8.84 4.05
N THR A 74 8.66 8.56 5.23
CA THR A 74 10.11 8.56 5.49
C THR A 74 10.67 7.17 5.27
N ASN A 75 11.99 7.06 5.05
CA ASN A 75 12.63 5.75 4.86
C ASN A 75 12.42 4.80 6.06
N GLU A 76 12.15 5.34 7.25
CA GLU A 76 11.86 4.59 8.47
C GLU A 76 10.46 3.93 8.45
N ASP A 77 9.54 4.44 7.64
CA ASP A 77 8.19 3.88 7.49
C ASP A 77 8.16 2.72 6.49
N ILE A 78 9.22 2.56 5.69
CA ILE A 78 9.33 1.52 4.68
C ILE A 78 9.68 0.21 5.40
N LEU A 79 8.68 -0.65 5.54
CA LEU A 79 8.89 -2.02 5.98
C LEU A 79 9.55 -2.77 4.82
N PRO A 80 10.79 -3.28 5.02
CA PRO A 80 11.46 -4.04 3.97
C PRO A 80 10.70 -5.33 3.75
N VAL A 81 10.38 -5.59 2.50
CA VAL A 81 9.83 -6.86 2.06
C VAL A 81 10.92 -7.52 1.23
N GLY A 82 11.12 -8.83 1.38
CA GLY A 82 12.09 -9.56 0.56
C GLY A 82 11.90 -9.24 -0.92
N PRO A 83 12.94 -9.34 -1.76
CA PRO A 83 12.82 -8.97 -3.17
C PRO A 83 11.80 -9.87 -3.87
N HIS A 84 10.56 -9.39 -3.99
CA HIS A 84 9.49 -10.11 -4.68
C HIS A 84 9.49 -9.65 -6.13
N TYR A 85 9.86 -10.58 -7.01
CA TYR A 85 9.85 -10.34 -8.43
C TYR A 85 8.41 -10.35 -8.95
N ILE A 86 8.05 -9.29 -9.65
CA ILE A 86 6.73 -9.13 -10.26
C ILE A 86 6.91 -9.30 -11.77
N PRO A 87 6.35 -10.37 -12.36
CA PRO A 87 6.40 -10.56 -13.80
C PRO A 87 5.77 -9.38 -14.56
N PRO A 88 6.25 -9.10 -15.79
CA PRO A 88 5.56 -8.18 -16.70
C PRO A 88 4.12 -8.62 -16.92
N GLY A 89 3.17 -7.69 -16.87
CA GLY A 89 1.74 -7.94 -17.04
C GLY A 89 1.00 -8.28 -15.75
N SER A 90 1.69 -8.67 -14.67
CA SER A 90 1.05 -9.02 -13.41
C SER A 90 0.48 -7.82 -12.69
N LYS A 91 -0.73 -7.97 -12.12
CA LYS A 91 -1.36 -6.93 -11.31
C LYS A 91 -0.80 -6.96 -9.89
N LEU A 92 -0.39 -5.80 -9.40
CA LEU A 92 -0.14 -5.61 -7.97
C LEU A 92 -1.37 -4.95 -7.35
N SER A 93 -1.91 -5.59 -6.31
CA SER A 93 -3.12 -5.14 -5.62
C SER A 93 -2.81 -4.89 -4.15
N ALA A 94 -3.40 -3.85 -3.59
CA ALA A 94 -3.28 -3.53 -2.17
C ALA A 94 -4.68 -3.51 -1.57
N ILE A 95 -5.10 -4.63 -0.99
CA ILE A 95 -6.45 -4.82 -0.48
C ILE A 95 -6.53 -4.32 0.95
N ILE A 96 -7.53 -3.50 1.26
CA ILE A 96 -7.74 -3.03 2.63
C ILE A 96 -8.27 -4.17 3.50
N GLY A 97 -7.45 -4.64 4.45
CA GLY A 97 -7.80 -5.68 5.41
C GLY A 97 -8.39 -5.13 6.72
N ILE A 98 -8.06 -3.89 7.11
CA ILE A 98 -8.76 -3.11 8.15
C ILE A 98 -9.02 -1.71 7.62
N ALA A 99 -10.28 -1.28 7.66
CA ALA A 99 -10.72 0.01 7.12
C ALA A 99 -9.97 1.20 7.73
N VAL A 100 -9.71 2.18 6.89
CA VAL A 100 -9.10 3.45 7.31
C VAL A 100 -10.11 4.25 8.11
N THR A 101 -9.70 4.81 9.23
CA THR A 101 -10.59 5.64 10.06
C THR A 101 -10.14 7.10 9.99
N GLY A 102 -11.09 8.00 9.73
CA GLY A 102 -10.97 9.45 9.89
C GLY A 102 -10.08 10.20 8.88
N ASN A 103 -8.86 9.73 8.64
CA ASN A 103 -7.85 10.44 7.86
C ASN A 103 -7.42 9.65 6.61
N PRO A 104 -7.01 10.32 5.53
CA PRO A 104 -6.43 9.69 4.34
C PRO A 104 -5.34 8.66 4.64
N LEU A 105 -5.13 7.73 3.71
CA LEU A 105 -4.06 6.75 3.77
C LEU A 105 -3.11 6.96 2.60
N ILE A 106 -1.82 6.90 2.91
CA ILE A 106 -0.74 6.94 1.94
C ILE A 106 -0.12 5.55 1.89
N ILE A 107 -0.07 4.97 0.70
CA ILE A 107 0.56 3.68 0.47
C ILE A 107 1.68 3.88 -0.54
N GLN A 108 2.90 3.57 -0.12
CA GLN A 108 4.09 3.65 -0.97
C GLN A 108 4.75 2.29 -1.10
N LEU A 109 4.95 1.85 -2.34
CA LEU A 109 5.63 0.61 -2.69
C LEU A 109 6.96 0.94 -3.34
N HIS A 110 8.00 0.23 -2.94
CA HIS A 110 9.40 0.50 -3.29
C HIS A 110 10.03 -0.60 -4.14
#